data_AF-A0A7W4UWE7-F1
#
_entry.id   AF-A0A7W4UWE7-F1
#
_cell.length_a   1.000
_cell.length_b   1.000
_cell.length_c   1.000
_cell.angle_alpha   90.00
_cell.angle_beta   90.00
_cell.angle_gamma   90.00
#
_symmetry.space_group_name_H-M   'P 1'
#
loop_
_entity.id
_entity.type
_entity.pdbx_description
1 polymer ?
#
loop_
_entity_poly.entity_id
_entity_poly.type
_entity_poly.pdbx_seq_one_letter_code
_entity_poly.pdbx_strand_id
1 'polypeptide(L)'
;MSRPSDESSSARRRKPPDTSPFHAQPSAVGSPAGSRRRTTITFYLTDALRNRARSVYRATSFAERDSSWSEMLTKALLAEVERRELEHNDGEPFVITDEPLTPGRPIGF
;
A
#
# COMPACT_ATOMS: atom_id res chain seq x y z
N MET A 1 56.53 -22.66 -37.73
CA MET A 1 56.08 -21.56 -36.84
C MET A 1 54.57 -21.75 -36.67
N SER A 2 54.16 -22.45 -35.61
CA SER A 2 53.53 -21.86 -34.39
C SER A 2 52.06 -21.49 -34.66
N ARG A 3 51.01 -21.89 -33.95
CA ARG A 3 50.75 -22.62 -32.68
C ARG A 3 49.19 -22.90 -32.68
N PRO A 4 48.54 -23.44 -31.62
CA PRO A 4 47.51 -24.48 -31.69
C PRO A 4 46.10 -23.99 -31.26
N SER A 5 45.27 -24.93 -30.76
CA SER A 5 43.98 -24.75 -30.04
C SER A 5 42.74 -24.60 -30.93
N ASP A 6 41.56 -25.02 -30.54
CA ASP A 6 41.06 -25.87 -29.46
C ASP A 6 39.66 -26.30 -29.90
N GLU A 7 39.16 -27.32 -29.22
CA GLU A 7 37.78 -27.77 -29.18
C GLU A 7 36.75 -26.63 -29.31
N SER A 8 36.02 -26.61 -30.43
CA SER A 8 34.78 -25.83 -30.60
C SER A 8 33.60 -26.79 -30.46
N SER A 9 32.78 -26.59 -29.41
CA SER A 9 31.50 -25.88 -29.49
C SER A 9 30.44 -26.68 -30.28
N SER A 10 29.24 -26.94 -29.81
CA SER A 10 28.36 -26.11 -28.98
C SER A 10 27.07 -26.88 -28.77
N ALA A 11 26.39 -26.69 -27.63
CA ALA A 11 24.94 -26.50 -27.59
C ALA A 11 24.45 -26.42 -26.13
N ARG A 12 24.42 -25.23 -25.55
CA ARG A 12 23.47 -24.95 -24.45
C ARG A 12 22.67 -23.67 -24.74
N ARG A 13 21.43 -23.94 -25.12
CA ARG A 13 20.24 -23.09 -25.24
C ARG A 13 20.20 -22.02 -24.13
N ARG A 14 20.22 -20.74 -24.49
CA ARG A 14 20.02 -19.61 -23.54
C ARG A 14 18.51 -19.45 -23.26
N LYS A 15 18.13 -19.37 -21.98
CA LYS A 15 16.78 -18.99 -21.52
C LYS A 15 16.58 -17.47 -21.63
N PRO A 16 15.35 -16.97 -21.81
CA PRO A 16 15.06 -15.53 -21.93
C PRO A 16 15.27 -14.80 -20.60
N PRO A 17 15.57 -13.49 -20.62
CA PRO A 17 15.84 -12.71 -19.42
C PRO A 17 14.56 -12.53 -18.58
N ASP A 18 14.73 -12.77 -17.28
CA ASP A 18 13.73 -12.59 -16.24
C ASP A 18 13.40 -11.09 -16.11
N THR A 19 12.15 -10.71 -16.36
CA THR A 19 11.70 -9.32 -16.21
C THR A 19 11.26 -9.13 -14.77
N SER A 20 12.22 -8.97 -13.86
CA SER A 20 11.94 -8.65 -12.46
C SER A 20 11.28 -7.27 -12.36
N PRO A 21 10.12 -7.12 -11.69
CA PRO A 21 9.56 -5.81 -11.44
C PRO A 21 10.50 -5.04 -10.49
N PHE A 22 10.84 -3.82 -10.89
CA PHE A 22 11.61 -2.87 -10.09
C PHE A 22 10.84 -2.54 -8.81
N HIS A 23 11.16 -3.23 -7.71
CA HIS A 23 10.78 -2.79 -6.37
C HIS A 23 11.77 -1.70 -5.95
N ALA A 24 11.33 -0.44 -6.06
CA ALA A 24 12.02 0.67 -5.43
C ALA A 24 12.01 0.45 -3.91
N GLN A 25 13.12 -0.04 -3.36
CA GLN A 25 13.33 -0.03 -1.91
C GLN A 25 13.74 1.39 -1.51
N PRO A 26 12.98 2.10 -0.64
CA PRO A 26 13.46 3.35 -0.08
C PRO A 26 14.61 3.05 0.88
N SER A 27 15.78 3.62 0.59
CA SER A 27 16.94 3.59 1.48
C SER A 27 16.57 4.21 2.83
N ALA A 28 16.60 3.40 3.88
CA ALA A 28 16.30 3.83 5.23
C ALA A 28 17.45 4.68 5.80
N VAL A 29 17.22 5.98 5.96
CA VAL A 29 18.01 6.82 6.86
C VAL A 29 17.31 6.77 8.22
N GLY A 30 18.01 6.22 9.21
CA GLY A 30 17.46 5.95 10.53
C GLY A 30 17.12 7.19 11.36
N SER A 31 16.04 7.09 12.12
CA SER A 31 15.80 7.85 13.35
C SER A 31 15.05 6.96 14.33
N PRO A 32 15.44 6.88 15.62
CA PRO A 32 14.84 5.99 16.59
C PRO A 32 13.60 6.64 17.20
N ALA A 33 12.46 6.49 16.53
CA ALA A 33 11.15 6.61 17.15
C ALA A 33 10.47 5.26 16.95
N GLY A 34 10.00 4.64 18.03
CA GLY A 34 9.44 3.29 18.03
C GLY A 34 8.62 3.02 16.77
N SER A 35 9.04 2.03 15.98
CA SER A 35 8.49 1.81 14.65
C SER A 35 6.98 1.69 14.74
N ARG A 36 6.26 2.74 14.34
CA ARG A 36 4.81 2.73 14.28
C ARG A 36 4.44 1.63 13.29
N ARG A 37 4.08 0.46 13.79
CA ARG A 37 3.84 -0.72 12.96
C ARG A 37 2.73 -0.35 11.99
N ARG A 38 3.04 -0.40 10.70
CA ARG A 38 2.07 -0.16 9.63
C ARG A 38 1.36 -1.47 9.35
N THR A 39 0.05 -1.48 9.53
CA THR A 39 -0.82 -2.61 9.17
C THR A 39 -1.39 -2.36 7.78
N THR A 40 -1.28 -3.36 6.90
CA THR A 40 -1.93 -3.30 5.59
C THR A 40 -3.37 -3.76 5.73
N ILE A 41 -4.31 -2.96 5.21
CA ILE A 41 -5.72 -3.32 5.13
C ILE A 41 -6.13 -3.42 3.66
N THR A 42 -7.04 -4.33 3.35
CA THR A 42 -7.67 -4.46 2.03
C THR A 42 -9.18 -4.36 2.23
N PHE A 43 -9.85 -3.55 1.41
CA PHE A 43 -11.30 -3.38 1.46
C PHE A 43 -11.87 -3.23 0.05
N TYR A 44 -13.16 -3.46 -0.08
CA TYR A 44 -13.86 -3.41 -1.35
C TYR A 44 -14.30 -2.00 -1.70
N LEU A 45 -14.14 -1.62 -2.96
CA LEU A 45 -14.61 -0.39 -3.56
C LEU A 45 -15.27 -0.71 -4.88
N THR A 46 -16.31 0.05 -5.24
CA THR A 46 -16.81 -0.01 -6.61
C THR A 46 -15.79 0.59 -7.57
N ASP A 47 -15.73 0.09 -8.81
CA ASP A 47 -14.81 0.63 -9.83
C ASP A 47 -15.04 2.12 -10.07
N ALA A 48 -16.30 2.55 -10.07
CA ALA A 48 -16.67 3.95 -10.22
C ALA A 48 -16.05 4.83 -9.12
N LEU A 49 -16.17 4.42 -7.86
CA LEU A 49 -15.61 5.16 -6.73
C LEU A 49 -14.08 5.17 -6.77
N ARG A 50 -13.46 4.01 -7.05
CA ARG A 50 -12.02 3.89 -7.19
C ARG A 50 -11.47 4.82 -8.27
N ASN A 51 -12.08 4.82 -9.46
CA ASN A 51 -11.64 5.63 -10.59
C ASN A 51 -11.81 7.13 -10.30
N ARG A 52 -12.96 7.53 -9.76
CA ARG A 52 -13.22 8.92 -9.36
C ARG A 52 -12.23 9.41 -8.32
N ALA A 53 -12.00 8.63 -7.27
CA ALA A 53 -11.08 9.03 -6.22
C ALA A 53 -9.63 9.14 -6.76
N ARG A 54 -9.20 8.22 -7.65
CA ARG A 54 -7.89 8.32 -8.32
C ARG A 54 -7.75 9.55 -9.19
N SER A 55 -8.80 9.96 -9.91
CA SER A 55 -8.76 11.20 -10.69
C SER A 55 -8.64 12.43 -9.80
N VAL A 56 -9.35 12.45 -8.66
CA VAL A 56 -9.25 13.55 -7.67
C VAL A 56 -7.84 13.63 -7.11
N TYR A 57 -7.29 12.52 -6.60
CA TYR A 57 -5.92 12.49 -6.09
C TYR A 57 -4.91 13.02 -7.11
N ARG A 58 -4.98 12.58 -8.36
CA ARG A 58 -4.07 13.06 -9.41
C ARG A 58 -4.18 14.56 -9.66
N ALA A 59 -5.36 15.13 -9.49
CA ALA A 59 -5.59 16.56 -9.68
C ALA A 59 -5.20 17.39 -8.44
N THR A 60 -5.32 16.84 -7.23
CA THR A 60 -5.23 17.60 -5.98
C THR A 60 -4.03 17.27 -5.10
N SER A 61 -3.32 16.16 -5.33
CA SER A 61 -2.29 15.66 -4.41
C SER A 61 -1.21 16.68 -4.07
N PHE A 62 -0.82 17.53 -5.03
CA PHE A 62 0.15 18.59 -4.79
C PHE A 62 -0.40 19.70 -3.88
N ALA A 63 -1.64 20.13 -4.12
CA ALA A 63 -2.30 21.17 -3.33
C ALA A 63 -2.58 20.70 -1.90
N GLU A 64 -3.06 19.46 -1.75
CA GLU A 64 -3.36 18.81 -0.47
C GLU A 64 -2.11 18.24 0.24
N ARG A 65 -0.95 18.37 -0.40
CA ARG A 65 0.36 17.87 0.08
C ARG A 65 0.34 16.39 0.43
N ASP A 66 -0.36 15.58 -0.35
CA ASP A 66 -0.37 14.13 -0.21
C ASP A 66 0.87 13.51 -0.84
N SER A 67 1.73 12.89 -0.03
CA SER A 67 2.92 12.16 -0.52
C SER A 67 2.57 10.89 -1.28
N SER A 68 1.38 10.33 -1.04
CA SER A 68 0.93 9.09 -1.68
C SER A 68 -0.59 8.96 -1.71
N TRP A 69 -1.09 8.07 -2.58
CA TRP A 69 -2.50 7.67 -2.63
C TRP A 69 -3.00 7.14 -1.27
N SER A 70 -2.17 6.35 -0.58
CA SER A 70 -2.50 5.81 0.74
C SER A 70 -2.61 6.89 1.80
N GLU A 71 -1.84 7.99 1.70
CA GLU A 71 -1.96 9.12 2.62
C GLU A 71 -3.31 9.81 2.48
N MET A 72 -3.75 10.10 1.25
CA MET A 72 -5.07 10.69 1.00
C MET A 72 -6.18 9.81 1.61
N LEU A 73 -6.09 8.48 1.43
CA LEU A 73 -7.06 7.55 2.02
C LEU A 73 -6.96 7.49 3.55
N THR A 74 -5.78 7.69 4.12
CA THR A 74 -5.58 7.73 5.58
C THR A 74 -6.21 9.00 6.16
N LYS A 75 -6.04 10.15 5.52
CA LYS A 75 -6.71 11.41 5.89
C LYS A 75 -8.24 11.27 5.79
N ALA A 76 -8.74 10.66 4.72
CA ALA A 76 -10.17 10.42 4.54
C ALA A 76 -10.74 9.49 5.63
N LEU A 77 -10.01 8.43 6.01
CA LEU A 77 -10.41 7.54 7.09
C LEU A 77 -10.40 8.26 8.44
N LEU A 78 -9.35 9.04 8.73
CA LEU A 78 -9.25 9.81 9.95
C LEU A 78 -10.40 10.82 10.08
N ALA A 79 -10.73 11.54 9.00
CA ALA A 79 -11.84 12.49 8.99
C ALA A 79 -13.19 11.82 9.30
N GLU A 80 -13.43 10.59 8.82
CA GLU A 80 -14.65 9.85 9.16
C GLU A 80 -14.65 9.34 10.61
N VAL A 81 -13.48 8.96 11.15
CA VAL A 81 -13.34 8.57 12.56
C VAL A 81 -13.65 9.76 13.46
N GLU A 82 -12.99 10.91 13.23
CA GLU A 82 -13.21 12.15 14.00
C GLU A 82 -14.67 12.61 13.91
N ARG A 83 -15.31 12.49 12.73
CA ARG A 83 -16.73 12.81 12.56
C ARG A 83 -17.61 11.92 13.45
N ARG A 84 -17.30 10.62 13.56
CA ARG A 84 -18.06 9.68 14.41
C ARG A 84 -17.80 9.88 15.90
N GLU A 85 -16.56 10.19 16.28
CA GLU A 85 -16.22 10.55 17.66
C GLU A 85 -16.99 11.80 18.09
N LEU A 86 -17.06 12.82 17.22
CA LEU A 86 -17.86 14.01 17.46
C LEU A 86 -19.36 13.71 17.57
N GLU A 87 -19.90 12.83 16.72
CA GLU A 87 -21.34 12.53 16.70
C GLU A 87 -21.78 11.59 17.83
N HIS A 88 -20.90 10.70 18.29
CA HIS A 88 -21.29 9.57 19.15
C HIS A 88 -20.53 9.48 20.47
N ASN A 89 -19.50 10.28 20.69
CA ASN A 89 -18.66 10.23 21.89
C ASN A 89 -18.19 11.62 22.33
N ASP A 90 -18.99 12.67 22.09
CA ASP A 90 -18.71 14.05 22.48
C ASP A 90 -17.35 14.59 21.97
N GLY A 91 -16.84 14.03 20.88
CA GLY A 91 -15.52 14.36 20.32
C GLY A 91 -14.36 13.66 21.00
N GLU A 92 -14.61 12.81 22.00
CA GLU A 92 -13.59 12.01 22.65
C GLU A 92 -13.27 10.75 21.82
N PRO A 93 -12.02 10.28 21.82
CA PRO A 93 -11.65 9.04 21.14
C PRO A 93 -12.33 7.81 21.77
N PHE A 94 -12.68 6.83 20.93
CA PHE A 94 -13.17 5.53 21.43
C PHE A 94 -12.03 4.72 22.05
N VAL A 95 -12.36 3.89 23.05
CA VAL A 95 -11.39 2.98 23.69
C VAL A 95 -10.88 1.97 22.67
N ILE A 96 -9.57 1.94 22.47
CA ILE A 96 -8.90 0.97 21.60
C ILE A 96 -8.85 -0.36 22.34
N THR A 97 -9.48 -1.39 21.76
CA THR A 97 -9.37 -2.77 22.25
C THR A 97 -8.67 -3.63 21.21
N ASP A 98 -7.83 -4.56 21.67
CA ASP A 98 -7.19 -5.58 20.82
C ASP A 98 -8.12 -6.77 20.53
N GLU A 99 -9.37 -6.70 21.00
CA GLU A 99 -10.37 -7.74 20.79
C GLU A 99 -10.83 -7.76 19.32
N PRO A 100 -10.90 -8.94 18.68
CA PRO A 100 -11.46 -9.05 17.34
C PRO A 100 -12.88 -8.51 17.30
N LEU A 101 -13.24 -7.84 16.18
CA LEU A 101 -14.61 -7.44 15.94
C LEU A 101 -15.54 -8.65 16.08
N THR A 102 -16.63 -8.50 16.83
CA THR A 102 -17.62 -9.57 16.99
C THR A 102 -18.09 -10.02 15.61
N PRO A 103 -18.08 -11.34 15.32
CA PRO A 103 -18.60 -11.82 14.04
C PRO A 103 -20.01 -11.28 13.84
N GLY A 104 -20.25 -10.68 12.66
CA GLY A 104 -21.51 -10.02 12.37
C GLY A 104 -22.71 -10.94 12.62
N ARG A 105 -23.79 -10.38 13.17
CA ARG A 105 -25.06 -11.11 13.27
C ARG A 105 -25.47 -11.51 11.84
N PRO A 106 -25.79 -12.79 11.56
CA PRO A 106 -26.29 -13.17 10.25
C PRO A 106 -27.55 -12.37 9.96
N ILE A 107 -27.46 -11.53 8.94
CA ILE A 107 -28.62 -10.94 8.27
C ILE A 107 -29.25 -12.09 7.50
N GLY A 108 -30.34 -12.64 8.05
CA GLY A 108 -31.06 -13.75 7.40
C GLY A 108 -31.38 -13.38 5.96
N PHE A 109 -30.94 -14.22 5.02
CA PHE A 109 -31.39 -14.21 3.63
C PHE A 109 -32.55 -15.18 3.48
#